data_AF-A0A7Y0EJ49-F1
#
_entry.id   AF-A0A7Y0EJ49-F1
#
_cell.length_a   1.000
_cell.length_b   1.000
_cell.length_c   1.000
_cell.angle_alpha   90.00
_cell.angle_beta   90.00
_cell.angle_gamma   90.00
#
_symmetry.space_group_name_H-M   'P 1'
#
loop_
_entity.id
_entity.type
_entity.pdbx_description
1 polymer ?
#
loop_
_entity_poly.entity_id
_entity_poly.type
_entity_poly.pdbx_seq_one_letter_code
_entity_poly.pdbx_strand_id
1 'polypeptide(L)' 'MRVQEVKLENNQRRYLLVNDNGLPIIPVAKYLKYIDNGEKSFNTQKTYCYSLKLYFQYLQEVGVNYREVNINILSYIINK' A
#
# COMPACT_ATOMS: atom_id res chain seq x y z
N MET A 1 -7.14 -0.85 8.29
CA MET A 1 -5.88 -0.39 7.67
C MET A 1 -5.93 1.11 7.35
N ARG A 2 -4.81 1.84 7.45
CA ARG A 2 -4.74 3.28 7.12
C ARG A 2 -3.40 3.68 6.48
N VAL A 3 -3.43 4.74 5.68
CA VAL A 3 -2.22 5.41 5.19
C VAL A 3 -1.72 6.36 6.28
N GLN A 4 -0.46 6.22 6.66
CA GLN A 4 0.25 7.10 7.58
C GLN A 4 1.26 7.94 6.80
N GLU A 5 1.15 9.26 6.91
CA GLU A 5 2.18 10.19 6.44
C GLU A 5 3.31 10.26 7.48
N VAL A 6 4.54 10.18 7.01
CA VAL A 6 5.77 10.31 7.79
C VAL A 6 6.50 11.55 7.28
N LYS A 7 6.67 12.54 8.15
CA LYS A 7 7.47 13.73 7.85
C LYS A 7 8.94 13.39 8.05
N LEU A 8 9.75 13.68 7.04
CA LEU A 8 11.20 13.59 7.11
C LEU A 8 11.81 14.99 7.21
N GLU A 9 13.13 15.03 7.39
CA GLU A 9 13.92 16.26 7.26
C GLU A 9 13.72 16.89 5.87
N ASN A 10 13.97 18.20 5.76
CA ASN A 10 13.84 18.97 4.52
C ASN A 10 12.42 18.99 3.90
N ASN A 11 11.38 18.90 4.73
CA ASN A 11 9.96 18.95 4.32
C ASN A 11 9.56 17.81 3.34
N GLN A 12 10.36 16.74 3.29
CA GLN A 12 10.04 15.54 2.54
C GLN A 12 8.96 14.73 3.26
N ARG A 13 8.11 14.04 2.49
CA ARG A 13 6.97 13.27 3.01
C ARG A 13 7.04 11.85 2.49
N ARG A 14 7.02 10.86 3.37
CA ARG A 14 6.86 9.46 3.01
C ARG A 14 5.53 8.90 3.47
N TYR A 15 5.12 7.79 2.85
CA TYR A 15 3.86 7.14 3.14
C TYR A 15 4.07 5.68 3.55
N LEU A 16 3.35 5.24 4.59
CA LEU A 16 3.30 3.87 5.06
C LEU A 16 1.86 3.38 5.11
N LEU A 17 1.63 2.14 4.72
CA LEU A 17 0.36 1.46 4.99
C LEU A 17 0.52 0.69 6.30
N VAL A 18 -0.34 0.99 7.27
CA VAL A 18 -0.36 0.31 8.58
C VAL A 18 -1.67 -0.45 8.79
N ASN A 19 -1.59 -1.57 9.50
CA ASN A 19 -2.74 -2.36 9.92
C ASN A 19 -3.43 -1.71 11.13
N ASP A 20 -4.47 -2.37 11.66
CA ASP A 20 -5.28 -1.84 12.75
C ASP A 20 -4.54 -1.79 14.09
N ASN A 21 -3.46 -2.57 14.24
CA ASN A 21 -2.53 -2.50 15.37
C ASN A 21 -1.46 -1.40 15.19
N GLY A 22 -1.53 -0.60 14.12
CA GLY A 22 -0.54 0.42 13.80
C GLY A 22 0.78 -0.12 13.26
N LEU A 23 0.89 -1.42 12.99
CA LEU A 23 2.10 -2.03 12.45
C LEU A 23 2.15 -1.90 10.91
N PRO A 24 3.32 -1.64 10.31
CA PRO A 24 3.46 -1.58 8.86
C PRO A 24 3.09 -2.90 8.16
N ILE A 25 2.40 -2.79 7.04
CA ILE A 25 2.24 -3.90 6.10
C ILE A 25 3.56 -4.06 5.35
N ILE A 26 4.41 -4.97 5.83
CA ILE A 26 5.78 -5.17 5.36
C ILE A 26 5.95 -5.26 3.83
N PRO A 27 5.16 -6.04 3.07
CA PRO A 27 5.31 -6.08 1.61
C PRO A 27 5.07 -4.71 0.95
N VAL A 28 4.13 -3.92 1.47
CA VAL A 28 3.82 -2.57 0.98
C VAL A 28 4.95 -1.61 1.32
N ALA A 29 5.47 -1.66 2.55
CA ALA A 29 6.61 -0.84 2.95
C ALA A 29 7.85 -1.10 2.08
N LYS A 30 8.15 -2.37 1.77
CA LYS A 30 9.25 -2.74 0.87
C LYS A 30 9.05 -2.19 -0.54
N TYR A 31 7.84 -2.30 -1.09
CA TYR A 31 7.52 -1.77 -2.41
C TYR A 31 7.62 -0.24 -2.46
N LEU A 32 7.08 0.47 -1.47
CA LEU A 32 7.15 1.94 -1.42
C LEU A 32 8.59 2.43 -1.25
N LYS A 33 9.45 1.71 -0.52
CA LYS A 33 10.90 1.98 -0.43
C LYS A 33 11.59 1.79 -1.78
N TYR A 34 11.23 0.75 -2.53
CA TYR A 34 11.76 0.55 -3.88
C TYR A 34 11.36 1.71 -4.82
N ILE A 35 10.11 2.16 -4.75
CA ILE A 35 9.63 3.31 -5.53
C ILE A 35 10.35 4.61 -5.15
N ASP A 36 10.61 4.82 -3.85
CA ASP A 36 11.33 5.99 -3.32
C ASP A 36 12.75 6.11 -3.89
N ASN A 37 13.45 4.98 -4.03
CA ASN A 37 14.80 4.94 -4.57
C ASN A 37 14.88 5.22 -6.07
N GLY A 38 13.75 5.11 -6.80
CA GLY A 38 13.69 5.28 -8.26
C GLY A 38 13.37 6.70 -8.74
N GLU A 39 13.73 7.73 -7.95
CA GLU A 39 13.48 9.16 -8.22
C GLU A 39 12.02 9.57 -8.46
N LYS A 40 11.04 8.71 -8.12
CA LYS A 40 9.63 9.06 -8.26
C LYS A 40 9.22 10.07 -7.19
N SER A 41 8.37 11.04 -7.58
CA SER A 41 7.90 12.08 -6.67
C SER A 41 7.13 11.51 -5.45
N PHE A 42 7.12 12.26 -4.35
CA PHE A 42 6.32 11.93 -3.15
C PHE A 42 4.83 11.74 -3.46
N ASN A 43 4.29 12.50 -4.41
CA ASN A 43 2.90 12.34 -4.87
C ASN A 43 2.66 10.97 -5.50
N THR A 44 3.62 10.46 -6.27
CA THR A 44 3.55 9.12 -6.86
C THR A 44 3.56 8.04 -5.77
N GLN A 45 4.45 8.17 -4.78
CA GLN A 45 4.48 7.25 -3.63
C GLN A 45 3.16 7.29 -2.83
N LYS A 46 2.59 8.49 -2.63
CA LYS A 46 1.28 8.68 -1.99
C LYS A 46 0.20 7.89 -2.72
N THR A 47 0.04 8.14 -4.02
CA THR A 47 -0.97 7.48 -4.86
C THR A 47 -0.84 5.97 -4.79
N TYR A 48 0.38 5.43 -4.95
CA TYR A 48 0.60 3.99 -4.81
C TYR A 48 0.23 3.45 -3.43
N CYS A 49 0.54 4.17 -2.34
CA CYS A 49 0.17 3.74 -1.00
C CYS A 49 -1.36 3.68 -0.81
N TYR A 50 -2.12 4.61 -1.39
CA TYR A 50 -3.59 4.58 -1.37
C TYR A 50 -4.15 3.44 -2.23
N SER A 51 -3.62 3.22 -3.43
CA SER A 51 -4.03 2.08 -4.28
C SER A 51 -3.76 0.74 -3.59
N LEU A 52 -2.59 0.61 -2.95
CA LEU A 52 -2.25 -0.59 -2.17
C LEU A 52 -3.14 -0.75 -0.93
N LYS A 53 -3.56 0.34 -0.29
CA LYS A 53 -4.55 0.25 0.80
C LYS A 53 -5.83 -0.41 0.29
N LEU A 54 -6.39 0.07 -0.83
CA LEU A 54 -7.62 -0.49 -1.40
C LEU A 54 -7.45 -1.97 -1.75
N TYR A 55 -6.32 -2.33 -2.37
CA TYR A 55 -6.00 -3.72 -2.69
C TYR A 55 -5.94 -4.62 -1.45
N PHE A 56 -5.20 -4.22 -0.41
CA PHE A 56 -5.09 -5.03 0.80
C PHE A 56 -6.40 -5.08 1.61
N GLN A 57 -7.21 -4.01 1.58
CA GLN A 57 -8.56 -4.04 2.16
C GLN A 57 -9.45 -5.03 1.42
N TYR A 58 -9.45 -5.02 0.09
CA TYR A 58 -10.16 -5.99 -0.72
C TYR A 58 -9.75 -7.42 -0.36
N LEU A 59 -8.45 -7.71 -0.29
CA LEU A 59 -7.95 -9.03 0.09
C LEU A 59 -8.40 -9.45 1.49
N GLN A 60 -8.44 -8.51 2.44
CA GLN A 60 -8.96 -8.77 3.78
C GLN A 60 -10.45 -9.09 3.75
N GLU A 61 -11.25 -8.37 2.94
CA GLU A 61 -12.69 -8.61 2.79
C GLU A 61 -12.99 -9.99 2.20
N VAL A 62 -12.18 -10.47 1.25
CA VAL A 62 -12.34 -11.80 0.65
C VAL A 62 -11.56 -12.92 1.38
N GLY A 63 -10.84 -12.58 2.45
CA GLY A 63 -10.09 -13.55 3.25
C GLY A 63 -8.90 -14.20 2.53
N VAL A 64 -8.30 -13.53 1.55
CA VAL A 64 -7.22 -14.07 0.71
C VAL A 64 -5.85 -13.52 1.14
N ASN A 65 -4.85 -14.40 1.26
CA ASN A 65 -3.47 -13.95 1.44
C ASN A 65 -2.94 -13.32 0.15
N TYR A 66 -2.24 -12.19 0.24
CA TYR A 66 -1.67 -11.51 -0.94
C TYR A 66 -0.73 -12.38 -1.79
N ARG A 67 -0.18 -13.47 -1.22
CA ARG A 67 0.67 -14.45 -1.94
C ARG A 67 -0.12 -15.50 -2.71
N GLU A 68 -1.41 -15.63 -2.45
CA GLU A 68 -2.31 -16.64 -3.03
C GLU A 68 -3.23 -16.03 -4.11
N VAL A 69 -3.03 -14.74 -4.41
CA VAL A 69 -3.85 -14.00 -5.36
C VAL A 69 -3.62 -14.49 -6.79
N ASN A 70 -4.71 -14.75 -7.49
CA ASN A 70 -4.74 -15.10 -8.91
C ASN A 70 -5.70 -14.18 -9.67
N ILE A 71 -5.74 -14.33 -11.00
CA ILE A 71 -6.55 -13.47 -11.87
C ILE A 71 -8.06 -13.54 -11.56
N ASN A 72 -8.56 -14.70 -11.13
CA ASN A 72 -9.97 -14.87 -10.78
C ASN A 72 -10.31 -14.03 -9.54
N ILE A 73 -9.46 -14.08 -8.51
CA ILE A 73 -9.61 -13.26 -7.31
C ILE A 73 -9.53 -11.77 -7.66
N LEU A 74 -8.62 -11.35 -8.54
CA LEU A 74 -8.53 -9.94 -8.94
C LEU A 74 -9.76 -9.44 -9.70
N SER A 75 -10.43 -10.29 -10.47
CA SER A 75 -11.59 -9.87 -11.28
C SER A 75 -12.74 -9.29 -10.43
N TYR A 76 -12.89 -9.72 -9.18
CA TYR A 76 -13.95 -9.20 -8.30
C TYR A 76 -13.69 -7.78 -7.79
N ILE A 77 -12.44 -7.29 -7.78
CA ILE A 77 -12.14 -5.92 -7.31
C ILE A 77 -12.65 -4.85 -8.29
N ILE A 78 -12.79 -5.21 -9.58
CA ILE A 78 -13.22 -4.29 -10.65
C ILE A 78 -14.75 -4.21 -10.73
N ASN A 79 -15.44 -5.26 -10.28
CA ASN A 79 -16.90 -5.39 -10.36
C ASN A 79 -17.64 -4.88 -9.10
N LYS A 80 -16.95 -4.13 -8.23
CA LYS A 80 -17.45 -3.64 -6.95
C LYS A 80 -17.48 -2.12 -6.92
#